data_AF-A0A1X0RZB8-F1
#
_entry.id   AF-A0A1X0RZB8-F1
#
_cell.length_a   1.000
_cell.length_b   1.000
_cell.length_c   1.000
_cell.angle_alpha   90.00
_cell.angle_beta   90.00
_cell.angle_gamma   90.00
#
_symmetry.space_group_name_H-M   'P 1'
#
loop_
_entity.id
_entity.type
_entity.pdbx_description
1 polymer ?
#
loop_
_entity_poly.entity_id
_entity_poly.type
_entity_poly.pdbx_seq_one_letter_code
_entity_poly.pdbx_strand_id
1 'polypeptide(L)'
;MKPHLPPKKDDTRPTLVLDLDETLLHTYRGEVALKQVDYVIYAQDGHSCLLAGTLRPGVFDFLNWAASYFEVVVWTAGTEDYAAMARSCLDPDDKLITHMLTRKSCIRMRSASTKEVLYIKDLCALGRDLSKTFLIDNTPHAATLNLSNLIPIESFVGNRSDTELIELKKFLEANLVRLIDKKHDMRIILHRQFNLKRRIRERITHWRREQQSRQQ
;
A
#
# COMPACT_ATOMS: atom_id res chain seq x y z
N MET A 1 -0.27 -8.80 23.19
CA MET A 1 -0.48 -7.47 22.59
C MET A 1 -1.83 -7.46 21.92
N LYS A 2 -2.63 -6.39 22.04
CA LYS A 2 -3.96 -6.31 21.39
C LYS A 2 -3.77 -6.13 19.87
N PRO A 3 -4.45 -6.91 19.01
CA PRO A 3 -4.39 -6.72 17.56
C PRO A 3 -4.85 -5.32 17.15
N HIS A 4 -4.32 -4.80 16.04
CA HIS A 4 -4.69 -3.51 15.47
C HIS A 4 -6.11 -3.49 14.91
N LEU A 5 -6.61 -4.63 14.42
CA LEU A 5 -7.96 -4.75 13.89
C LEU A 5 -8.85 -5.55 14.85
N PRO A 6 -10.16 -5.24 14.91
CA PRO A 6 -11.10 -6.11 15.59
C PRO A 6 -11.14 -7.50 14.92
N PRO A 7 -11.55 -8.55 15.65
CA PRO A 7 -11.81 -9.86 15.04
C PRO A 7 -12.86 -9.74 13.92
N LYS A 8 -12.70 -10.53 12.86
CA LYS A 8 -13.72 -10.66 11.82
C LYS A 8 -14.97 -11.30 12.42
N LYS A 9 -16.12 -10.65 12.25
CA LYS A 9 -17.44 -11.21 12.59
C LYS A 9 -18.06 -11.71 11.28
N ASP A 10 -18.04 -13.03 11.07
CA ASP A 10 -18.61 -13.73 9.92
C ASP A 10 -18.00 -13.42 8.53
N ASP A 11 -16.99 -12.56 8.46
CA ASP A 11 -16.21 -12.34 7.24
C ASP A 11 -15.11 -13.41 7.10
N THR A 12 -15.21 -14.26 6.07
CA THR A 12 -14.20 -15.28 5.75
C THR A 12 -13.28 -14.87 4.60
N ARG A 13 -13.47 -13.67 4.04
CA ARG A 13 -12.67 -13.21 2.90
C ARG A 13 -11.22 -13.03 3.31
N PRO A 14 -10.25 -13.23 2.39
CA PRO A 14 -8.87 -12.84 2.63
C PRO A 14 -8.74 -11.33 2.88
N THR A 15 -7.63 -10.89 3.47
CA THR A 15 -7.37 -9.48 3.79
C THR A 15 -6.43 -8.86 2.76
N LEU A 16 -6.86 -7.82 2.06
CA LEU A 16 -6.05 -7.05 1.13
C LEU A 16 -5.66 -5.72 1.81
N VAL A 17 -4.38 -5.61 2.18
CA VAL A 17 -3.81 -4.40 2.75
C VAL A 17 -3.25 -3.55 1.62
N LEU A 18 -3.70 -2.30 1.52
CA LEU A 18 -3.29 -1.34 0.50
C LEU A 18 -2.52 -0.19 1.16
N ASP A 19 -1.33 0.10 0.66
CA ASP A 19 -0.73 1.41 0.89
C ASP A 19 -1.51 2.52 0.17
N LEU A 20 -1.24 3.78 0.53
CA LEU A 20 -1.98 4.93 0.02
C LEU A 20 -1.13 5.78 -0.95
N ASP A 21 -0.09 6.43 -0.41
CA ASP A 21 0.79 7.34 -1.14
C ASP A 21 1.61 6.58 -2.18
N GLU A 22 1.70 7.11 -3.40
CA GLU A 22 2.36 6.47 -4.54
C GLU A 22 1.80 5.06 -4.88
N THR A 23 0.67 4.66 -4.30
CA THR A 23 0.02 3.37 -4.51
C THR A 23 -1.38 3.54 -5.09
N LEU A 24 -2.28 4.24 -4.38
CA LEU A 24 -3.66 4.53 -4.82
C LEU A 24 -3.82 5.97 -5.32
N LEU A 25 -2.94 6.88 -4.88
CA LEU A 25 -2.95 8.29 -5.22
C LEU A 25 -1.54 8.88 -5.10
N HIS A 26 -1.37 10.09 -5.60
CA HIS A 26 -0.14 10.86 -5.43
C HIS A 26 -0.49 12.26 -4.94
N THR A 27 0.17 12.69 -3.86
CA THR A 27 -0.05 13.99 -3.23
C THR A 27 1.14 14.88 -3.49
N TYR A 28 0.91 16.02 -4.14
CA TYR A 28 1.95 16.99 -4.44
C TYR A 28 2.24 17.82 -3.19
N ARG A 29 3.52 18.12 -2.95
CA ARG A 29 3.98 19.02 -1.90
C ARG A 29 4.41 20.34 -2.53
N GLY A 30 3.84 21.46 -2.10
CA GLY A 30 4.20 22.81 -2.58
C GLY A 30 3.18 23.42 -3.56
N GLU A 31 3.55 24.52 -4.22
CA GLU A 31 2.69 25.19 -5.19
C GLU A 31 2.43 24.29 -6.41
N VAL A 32 1.22 23.77 -6.50
CA VAL A 32 0.77 22.99 -7.65
C VAL A 32 0.10 23.94 -8.62
N ALA A 33 0.54 23.93 -9.88
CA ALA A 33 -0.26 24.49 -10.96
C ALA A 33 -1.57 23.67 -11.02
N LEU A 34 -2.65 24.22 -10.45
CA LEU A 34 -3.96 23.58 -10.16
C LEU A 34 -4.68 22.93 -11.35
N LYS A 35 -4.09 22.87 -12.54
CA LYS A 35 -4.83 22.60 -13.77
C LYS A 35 -5.24 21.14 -13.96
N GLN A 36 -4.70 20.16 -13.23
CA GLN A 36 -5.06 18.74 -13.39
C GLN A 36 -4.93 17.88 -12.11
N VAL A 37 -5.51 18.35 -11.00
CA VAL A 37 -5.60 17.58 -9.74
C VAL A 37 -7.02 17.04 -9.54
N ASP A 38 -7.15 15.88 -8.90
CA ASP A 38 -8.45 15.26 -8.61
C ASP A 38 -9.01 15.70 -7.27
N TYR A 39 -8.15 16.16 -6.35
CA TYR A 39 -8.57 16.73 -5.08
C TYR A 39 -7.65 17.86 -4.63
N VAL A 40 -8.22 18.79 -3.87
CA VAL A 40 -7.53 19.91 -3.22
C VAL A 40 -8.06 20.02 -1.79
N ILE A 41 -7.16 20.17 -0.83
CA ILE A 41 -7.46 20.47 0.56
C ILE A 41 -7.06 21.90 0.83
N TYR A 42 -8.00 22.71 1.31
CA TYR A 42 -7.74 24.06 1.77
C TYR A 42 -7.52 24.08 3.28
N ALA A 43 -6.78 25.09 3.75
CA ALA A 43 -6.69 25.40 5.17
C ALA A 43 -8.03 25.91 5.70
N GLN A 44 -8.13 26.10 7.01
CA GLN A 44 -9.34 26.63 7.64
C GLN A 44 -9.73 28.02 7.14
N ASP A 45 -8.78 28.76 6.54
CA ASP A 45 -9.04 30.05 5.89
C ASP A 45 -9.79 29.93 4.55
N GLY A 46 -9.95 28.72 4.00
CA GLY A 46 -10.62 28.44 2.73
C GLY A 46 -9.85 28.89 1.47
N HIS A 47 -8.66 29.46 1.63
CA HIS A 47 -7.89 30.07 0.53
C HIS A 47 -6.52 29.41 0.35
N SER A 48 -5.88 29.01 1.44
CA SER A 48 -4.55 28.41 1.40
C SER A 48 -4.65 26.94 1.02
N CYS A 49 -4.14 26.57 -0.16
CA CYS A 49 -4.02 25.17 -0.55
C CYS A 49 -2.99 24.47 0.34
N LEU A 50 -3.43 23.49 1.13
CA LEU A 50 -2.57 22.67 1.98
C LEU A 50 -2.01 21.48 1.23
N LEU A 51 -2.85 20.79 0.46
CA LEU A 51 -2.51 19.59 -0.29
C LEU A 51 -3.34 19.56 -1.57
N ALA A 52 -2.74 19.08 -2.65
CA ALA A 52 -3.47 18.70 -3.85
C ALA A 52 -2.90 17.41 -4.37
N GLY A 53 -3.71 16.62 -5.07
CA GLY A 53 -3.25 15.32 -5.54
C GLY A 53 -4.09 14.75 -6.66
N THR A 54 -3.56 13.66 -7.19
CA THR A 54 -4.12 12.91 -8.30
C THR A 54 -4.41 11.50 -7.82
N LEU A 55 -5.59 10.99 -8.15
CA LEU A 55 -5.96 9.60 -7.94
C LEU A 55 -5.34 8.73 -9.03
N ARG A 56 -4.86 7.55 -8.66
CA ARG A 56 -4.28 6.64 -9.64
C ARG A 56 -5.37 6.14 -10.60
N PRO A 57 -5.13 6.16 -11.92
CA PRO A 57 -6.10 5.66 -12.88
C PRO A 57 -6.60 4.25 -12.52
N GLY A 58 -7.93 4.05 -12.56
CA GLY A 58 -8.57 2.79 -12.19
C GLY A 58 -8.78 2.55 -10.69
N VAL A 59 -8.44 3.49 -9.80
CA VAL A 59 -8.56 3.28 -8.34
C VAL A 59 -9.97 2.92 -7.88
N PHE A 60 -11.00 3.58 -8.42
CA PHE A 60 -12.39 3.28 -8.04
C PHE A 60 -12.82 1.90 -8.52
N ASP A 61 -12.50 1.55 -9.77
CA ASP A 61 -12.80 0.21 -10.32
C ASP A 61 -12.06 -0.89 -9.56
N PHE A 62 -10.83 -0.61 -9.12
CA PHE A 62 -10.05 -1.51 -8.30
C PHE A 62 -10.66 -1.69 -6.91
N LEU A 63 -10.99 -0.61 -6.21
CA LEU A 63 -11.56 -0.66 -4.85
C LEU A 63 -12.94 -1.32 -4.83
N ASN A 64 -13.82 -1.00 -5.78
CA ASN A 64 -15.14 -1.64 -5.91
C ASN A 64 -15.01 -3.16 -6.11
N TRP A 65 -14.12 -3.57 -7.02
CA TRP A 65 -13.84 -4.97 -7.25
C TRP A 65 -13.22 -5.64 -6.01
N ALA A 66 -12.20 -5.01 -5.40
CA ALA A 66 -11.51 -5.57 -4.24
C ALA A 66 -12.45 -5.76 -3.05
N ALA A 67 -13.32 -4.78 -2.78
CA ALA A 67 -14.32 -4.84 -1.72
C ALA A 67 -15.33 -5.99 -1.91
N SER A 68 -15.50 -6.53 -3.12
CA SER A 68 -16.36 -7.69 -3.37
C SER A 68 -15.73 -9.01 -2.92
N TYR A 69 -14.40 -9.10 -2.87
CA TYR A 69 -13.68 -10.37 -2.66
C TYR A 69 -12.78 -10.38 -1.43
N PHE A 70 -12.42 -9.21 -0.90
CA PHE A 70 -11.46 -9.05 0.18
C PHE A 70 -12.03 -8.17 1.31
N GLU A 71 -11.55 -8.42 2.53
CA GLU A 71 -11.52 -7.36 3.54
C GLU A 71 -10.46 -6.35 3.13
N VAL A 72 -10.87 -5.14 2.74
CA VAL A 72 -9.95 -4.09 2.29
C VAL A 72 -9.48 -3.27 3.49
N VAL A 73 -8.18 -3.25 3.72
CA VAL A 73 -7.52 -2.47 4.77
C VAL A 73 -6.59 -1.47 4.09
N VAL A 74 -6.86 -0.17 4.22
CA VAL A 74 -5.86 0.83 3.82
C VAL A 74 -4.94 1.09 5.00
N TRP A 75 -3.63 1.01 4.80
CA TRP A 75 -2.63 1.24 5.84
C TRP A 75 -1.55 2.19 5.33
N THR A 76 -1.62 3.45 5.74
CA THR A 76 -0.69 4.52 5.32
C THR A 76 0.33 4.87 6.40
N ALA A 77 1.51 5.34 6.00
CA ALA A 77 2.46 6.06 6.88
C ALA A 77 2.07 7.54 7.10
N GLY A 78 0.93 7.97 6.58
CA GLY A 78 0.31 9.28 6.79
C GLY A 78 -0.25 9.48 8.20
N THR A 79 -0.68 10.72 8.48
CA THR A 79 -1.39 11.08 9.72
C THR A 79 -2.87 10.66 9.66
N GLU A 80 -3.58 10.74 10.78
CA GLU A 80 -5.02 10.47 10.83
C GLU A 80 -5.82 11.45 9.98
N ASP A 81 -5.53 12.75 10.06
CA ASP A 81 -6.23 13.77 9.25
C ASP A 81 -6.06 13.51 7.75
N TYR A 82 -4.86 13.10 7.35
CA TYR A 82 -4.57 12.76 5.97
C TYR A 82 -5.33 11.50 5.53
N ALA A 83 -5.33 10.46 6.35
CA ALA A 83 -6.07 9.24 6.07
C ALA A 83 -7.59 9.48 6.01
N ALA A 84 -8.12 10.33 6.88
CA ALA A 84 -9.52 10.73 6.87
C ALA A 84 -9.88 11.45 5.56
N MET A 85 -9.04 12.39 5.10
CA MET A 85 -9.23 13.01 3.79
C MET A 85 -9.22 11.99 2.66
N ALA A 86 -8.20 11.12 2.64
CA ALA A 86 -8.08 10.13 1.58
C ALA A 86 -9.29 9.20 1.53
N ARG A 87 -9.86 8.83 2.69
CA ARG A 87 -11.11 8.07 2.76
C ARG A 87 -12.26 8.85 2.12
N SER A 88 -12.42 10.14 2.45
CA SER A 88 -13.47 10.97 1.85
C SER A 88 -13.36 11.08 0.32
N CYS A 89 -12.15 11.00 -0.24
CA CYS A 89 -11.95 10.99 -1.69
C CYS A 89 -12.18 9.61 -2.32
N LEU A 90 -11.74 8.53 -1.66
CA LEU A 90 -11.71 7.18 -2.23
C LEU A 90 -12.98 6.36 -1.95
N ASP A 91 -13.62 6.59 -0.82
CA ASP A 91 -14.77 5.83 -0.31
C ASP A 91 -15.72 6.74 0.50
N PRO A 92 -16.34 7.75 -0.13
CA PRO A 92 -17.20 8.73 0.55
C PRO A 92 -18.44 8.11 1.20
N ASP A 93 -18.90 6.97 0.69
CA ASP A 93 -20.08 6.25 1.15
C ASP A 93 -19.77 5.23 2.26
N ASP A 94 -18.50 5.06 2.62
CA ASP A 94 -18.03 4.10 3.62
C ASP A 94 -18.36 2.63 3.32
N LYS A 95 -18.27 2.23 2.05
CA LYS A 95 -18.69 0.90 1.57
C LYS A 95 -17.52 0.01 1.13
N LEU A 96 -16.38 0.60 0.79
CA LEU A 96 -15.28 -0.09 0.10
C LEU A 96 -14.13 -0.45 1.05
N ILE A 97 -13.75 0.47 1.94
CA ILE A 97 -12.60 0.34 2.84
C ILE A 97 -13.08 -0.11 4.22
N THR A 98 -12.82 -1.38 4.56
CA THR A 98 -13.25 -1.96 5.84
C THR A 98 -12.51 -1.34 7.03
N HIS A 99 -11.20 -1.11 6.90
CA HIS A 99 -10.39 -0.50 7.95
C HIS A 99 -9.36 0.47 7.38
N MET A 100 -9.10 1.55 8.12
CA MET A 100 -8.09 2.56 7.80
C MET A 100 -7.08 2.62 8.96
N LEU A 101 -5.83 2.26 8.68
CA LEU A 101 -4.70 2.30 9.61
C LEU A 101 -3.72 3.40 9.19
N THR A 102 -3.08 4.03 10.17
CA THR A 102 -2.21 5.19 9.96
C THR A 102 -0.82 4.93 10.52
N ARG A 103 0.06 5.93 10.47
CA ARG A 103 1.41 5.82 11.04
C ARG A 103 1.46 5.41 12.51
N LYS A 104 0.38 5.67 13.28
CA LYS A 104 0.31 5.28 14.70
C LYS A 104 0.31 3.75 14.87
N SER A 105 -0.15 3.02 13.86
CA SER A 105 -0.12 1.55 13.82
C SER A 105 1.20 1.01 13.26
N CYS A 106 2.05 1.84 12.65
CA CYS A 106 3.34 1.41 12.13
C CYS A 106 4.40 1.31 13.23
N ILE A 107 5.35 0.39 13.06
CA ILE A 107 6.59 0.40 13.82
C ILE A 107 7.46 1.51 13.24
N ARG A 108 7.74 2.52 14.06
CA ARG A 108 8.62 3.64 13.71
C ARG A 108 10.08 3.25 13.96
N MET A 109 10.88 3.17 12.91
CA MET A 109 12.30 2.85 13.00
C MET A 109 13.13 4.00 12.45
N ARG A 110 14.19 4.40 13.16
CA ARG A 110 15.15 5.38 12.64
C ARG A 110 16.30 4.64 11.94
N SER A 111 16.52 4.94 10.67
CA SER A 111 17.66 4.45 9.92
C SER A 111 18.96 5.00 10.52
N ALA A 112 19.87 4.12 10.94
CA ALA A 112 21.16 4.54 11.49
C ALA A 112 22.06 5.19 10.43
N SER A 113 21.94 4.79 9.17
CA SER A 113 22.77 5.29 8.07
C SER A 113 22.26 6.59 7.47
N THR A 114 20.95 6.70 7.22
CA THR A 114 20.35 7.87 6.56
C THR A 114 19.74 8.88 7.53
N LYS A 115 19.62 8.53 8.81
CA LYS A 115 18.87 9.27 9.85
C LYS A 115 17.36 9.42 9.56
N GLU A 116 16.88 8.90 8.44
CA GLU A 116 15.48 8.93 8.04
C GLU A 116 14.62 8.07 8.98
N VAL A 117 13.34 8.42 9.06
CA VAL A 117 12.34 7.63 9.78
C VAL A 117 11.64 6.73 8.78
N LEU A 118 11.70 5.43 9.02
CA LEU A 118 10.99 4.40 8.28
C LEU A 118 9.76 3.96 9.07
N TYR A 119 8.70 3.63 8.36
CA TYR A 119 7.48 3.09 8.92
C TYR A 119 7.28 1.67 8.40
N ILE A 120 7.27 0.71 9.32
CA ILE A 120 7.12 -0.71 9.00
C ILE A 120 5.70 -1.14 9.37
N LYS A 121 5.05 -1.85 8.45
CA LYS A 121 3.69 -2.40 8.59
C LYS A 121 3.80 -3.86 9.03
N ASP A 122 3.69 -4.10 10.34
CA ASP A 122 3.72 -5.46 10.89
C ASP A 122 2.38 -6.16 10.67
N LEU A 123 2.29 -7.01 9.66
CA LEU A 123 1.05 -7.73 9.36
C LEU A 123 0.67 -8.72 10.48
N CYS A 124 1.63 -9.16 11.31
CA CYS A 124 1.34 -10.02 12.46
C CYS A 124 0.46 -9.28 13.50
N ALA A 125 0.58 -7.95 13.56
CA ALA A 125 -0.18 -7.13 14.50
C ALA A 125 -1.65 -6.95 14.07
N LEU A 126 -2.03 -7.32 12.84
CA LEU A 126 -3.42 -7.17 12.36
C LEU A 126 -4.41 -8.15 12.99
N GLY A 127 -3.94 -9.27 13.55
CA GLY A 127 -4.83 -10.35 13.98
C GLY A 127 -5.58 -10.98 12.80
N ARG A 128 -4.85 -11.21 11.70
CA ARG A 128 -5.34 -11.87 10.48
C ARG A 128 -4.42 -13.05 10.15
N ASP A 129 -4.96 -14.03 9.44
CA ASP A 129 -4.14 -15.14 8.95
C ASP A 129 -3.21 -14.64 7.83
N LEU A 130 -1.90 -14.74 8.05
CA LEU A 130 -0.88 -14.35 7.08
C LEU A 130 -0.86 -15.25 5.84
N SER A 131 -1.45 -16.45 5.88
CA SER A 131 -1.63 -17.27 4.67
C SER A 131 -2.69 -16.68 3.72
N LYS A 132 -3.46 -15.70 4.21
CA LYS A 132 -4.59 -15.02 3.55
C LYS A 132 -4.53 -13.49 3.66
N THR A 133 -3.37 -12.92 3.95
CA THR A 133 -3.20 -11.47 4.05
C THR A 133 -2.17 -11.00 3.03
N PHE A 134 -2.56 -10.03 2.20
CA PHE A 134 -1.73 -9.46 1.14
C PHE A 134 -1.39 -8.02 1.50
N LEU A 135 -0.18 -7.58 1.21
CA LEU A 135 0.19 -6.16 1.28
C LEU A 135 0.57 -5.69 -0.12
N ILE A 136 -0.10 -4.66 -0.62
CA ILE A 136 0.30 -3.94 -1.83
C ILE A 136 0.92 -2.64 -1.38
N ASP A 137 2.19 -2.46 -1.73
CA ASP A 137 2.98 -1.32 -1.30
C ASP A 137 4.08 -1.05 -2.32
N ASN A 138 4.27 0.21 -2.70
CA ASN A 138 5.33 0.61 -3.62
C ASN A 138 6.72 0.54 -2.97
N THR A 139 6.77 0.38 -1.65
CA THR A 139 7.96 0.53 -0.84
C THR A 139 8.30 -0.75 -0.08
N PRO A 140 9.28 -1.56 -0.56
CA PRO A 140 9.58 -2.87 0.04
C PRO A 140 9.96 -2.83 1.54
N HIS A 141 10.52 -1.73 2.04
CA HIS A 141 10.90 -1.63 3.45
C HIS A 141 9.69 -1.62 4.39
N ALA A 142 8.53 -1.15 3.93
CA ALA A 142 7.29 -1.18 4.71
C ALA A 142 6.90 -2.63 5.07
N ALA A 143 7.23 -3.60 4.22
CA ALA A 143 6.94 -5.01 4.40
C ALA A 143 8.11 -5.80 5.02
N THR A 144 9.09 -5.14 5.65
CA THR A 144 10.34 -5.80 6.12
C THR A 144 10.09 -7.05 6.96
N LEU A 145 9.06 -7.06 7.83
CA LEU A 145 8.71 -8.19 8.70
C LEU A 145 7.90 -9.28 7.98
N ASN A 146 7.22 -8.95 6.88
CA ASN A 146 6.30 -9.84 6.18
C ASN A 146 6.50 -9.81 4.66
N LEU A 147 7.74 -9.80 4.20
CA LEU A 147 8.07 -9.65 2.77
C LEU A 147 7.43 -10.73 1.87
N SER A 148 7.14 -11.92 2.41
CA SER A 148 6.42 -12.99 1.69
C SER A 148 4.97 -12.64 1.34
N ASN A 149 4.41 -11.62 1.99
CA ASN A 149 3.05 -11.14 1.84
C ASN A 149 2.97 -9.92 0.91
N LEU A 150 4.11 -9.36 0.49
CA LEU A 150 4.19 -8.19 -0.36
C LEU A 150 3.92 -8.54 -1.83
N ILE A 151 2.98 -7.84 -2.43
CA ILE A 151 2.84 -7.65 -3.87
C ILE A 151 3.40 -6.26 -4.16
N PRO A 152 4.60 -6.15 -4.78
CA PRO A 152 5.13 -4.84 -5.13
C PRO A 152 4.26 -4.20 -6.20
N ILE A 153 4.14 -2.88 -6.16
CA ILE A 153 3.51 -2.08 -7.21
C ILE A 153 4.45 -0.93 -7.59
N GLU A 154 4.44 -0.51 -8.84
CA GLU A 154 5.24 0.65 -9.23
C GLU A 154 4.71 1.93 -8.58
N SER A 155 5.62 2.85 -8.26
CA SER A 155 5.27 4.12 -7.62
C SER A 155 4.47 5.00 -8.58
N PHE A 156 3.31 5.45 -8.14
CA PHE A 156 2.48 6.39 -8.87
C PHE A 156 2.89 7.83 -8.58
N VAL A 157 3.30 8.56 -9.62
CA VAL A 157 3.73 9.96 -9.53
C VAL A 157 2.84 10.90 -10.36
N GLY A 158 1.55 10.56 -10.48
CA GLY A 158 0.55 11.38 -11.16
C GLY A 158 0.42 11.16 -12.68
N ASN A 159 1.04 10.11 -13.25
CA ASN A 159 0.92 9.81 -14.67
C ASN A 159 -0.51 9.31 -15.02
N ARG A 160 -1.28 10.12 -15.75
CA ARG A 160 -2.66 9.79 -16.14
C ARG A 160 -2.79 8.56 -17.05
N SER A 161 -1.71 8.14 -17.70
CA SER A 161 -1.66 6.92 -18.51
C SER A 161 -1.16 5.68 -17.76
N ASP A 162 -0.98 5.77 -16.43
CA ASP A 162 -0.64 4.62 -15.57
C ASP A 162 -1.72 3.55 -15.65
N THR A 163 -1.30 2.28 -15.74
CA THR A 163 -2.21 1.11 -15.83
C THR A 163 -1.96 0.10 -14.72
N GLU A 164 -1.16 0.43 -13.70
CA GLU A 164 -0.66 -0.55 -12.74
C GLU A 164 -1.77 -1.15 -11.88
N LEU A 165 -2.79 -0.36 -11.48
CA LEU A 165 -3.96 -0.90 -10.77
C LEU A 165 -4.79 -1.83 -11.64
N ILE A 166 -4.82 -1.60 -12.96
CA ILE A 166 -5.51 -2.47 -13.92
C ILE A 166 -4.76 -3.80 -14.03
N GLU A 167 -3.44 -3.77 -14.17
CA GLU A 167 -2.62 -4.97 -14.25
C GLU A 167 -2.60 -5.76 -12.93
N LEU A 168 -2.55 -5.05 -11.80
CA LEU A 168 -2.67 -5.64 -10.47
C LEU A 168 -4.03 -6.33 -10.29
N LYS A 169 -5.13 -5.70 -10.70
CA LYS A 169 -6.46 -6.31 -10.69
C LYS A 169 -6.47 -7.61 -11.50
N LYS A 170 -5.99 -7.58 -12.74
CA LYS A 170 -5.91 -8.76 -13.62
C LYS A 170 -5.11 -9.88 -12.96
N PHE A 171 -3.97 -9.56 -12.35
CA PHE A 171 -3.15 -10.53 -11.62
C PHE A 171 -3.91 -11.19 -10.47
N LEU A 172 -4.61 -10.39 -9.66
CA LEU A 172 -5.37 -10.91 -8.53
C LEU A 172 -6.59 -11.73 -9.01
N GLU A 173 -7.31 -11.28 -10.05
CA GLU A 173 -8.42 -12.01 -10.68
C GLU A 173 -7.96 -13.39 -11.21
N ALA A 174 -6.85 -13.42 -11.96
CA ALA A 174 -6.30 -14.65 -12.51
C ALA A 174 -5.90 -15.67 -11.43
N ASN A 175 -5.62 -15.21 -10.20
CA ASN A 175 -5.28 -16.07 -9.07
C ASN A 175 -6.41 -16.22 -8.06
N LEU A 176 -7.54 -15.53 -8.24
CA LEU A 176 -8.55 -15.30 -7.20
C LEU A 176 -9.03 -16.59 -6.55
N VAL A 177 -9.35 -17.61 -7.35
CA VAL A 177 -9.79 -18.93 -6.89
C VAL A 177 -8.78 -19.54 -5.90
N ARG A 178 -7.49 -19.44 -6.19
CA ARG A 178 -6.42 -19.94 -5.30
C ARG A 178 -6.23 -19.04 -4.08
N LEU A 179 -6.41 -17.74 -4.23
CA LEU A 179 -6.28 -16.78 -3.14
C LEU A 179 -7.38 -16.98 -2.09
N ILE A 180 -8.62 -17.22 -2.52
CA ILE A 180 -9.78 -17.40 -1.61
C ILE A 180 -9.91 -18.83 -1.06
N ASP A 181 -9.30 -19.84 -1.70
CA ASP A 181 -9.37 -21.22 -1.21
C ASP A 181 -8.62 -21.40 0.12
N LYS A 182 -9.35 -21.75 1.19
CA LYS A 182 -8.83 -21.95 2.55
C LYS A 182 -7.65 -22.94 2.65
N LYS A 183 -7.48 -23.86 1.69
CA LYS A 183 -6.39 -24.85 1.71
C LYS A 183 -5.05 -24.32 1.20
N HIS A 184 -5.04 -23.17 0.51
CA HIS A 184 -3.84 -22.65 -0.15
C HIS A 184 -3.19 -21.51 0.64
N ASP A 185 -1.87 -21.58 0.83
CA ASP A 185 -1.08 -20.45 1.32
C ASP A 185 -0.68 -19.55 0.15
N MET A 186 -1.19 -18.31 0.14
CA MET A 186 -0.91 -17.36 -0.95
C MET A 186 0.58 -17.04 -1.08
N ARG A 187 1.37 -17.15 -0.01
CA ARG A 187 2.81 -16.80 0.00
C ARG A 187 3.59 -17.67 -0.99
N ILE A 188 3.09 -18.88 -1.27
CA ILE A 188 3.67 -19.78 -2.27
C ILE A 188 3.48 -19.20 -3.68
N ILE A 189 2.31 -18.64 -3.99
CA ILE A 189 2.00 -18.02 -5.28
C ILE A 189 2.87 -16.77 -5.47
N LEU A 190 2.91 -15.89 -4.47
CA LEU A 190 3.71 -14.67 -4.54
C LEU A 190 5.21 -14.97 -4.64
N HIS A 191 5.69 -15.99 -3.93
CA HIS A 191 7.09 -16.41 -4.03
C HIS A 191 7.45 -16.86 -5.45
N ARG A 192 6.58 -17.63 -6.10
CA ARG A 192 6.76 -18.06 -7.50
C ARG A 192 6.70 -16.90 -8.49
N GLN A 193 5.78 -15.96 -8.27
CA GLN A 193 5.58 -14.83 -9.18
C GLN A 193 6.69 -13.78 -9.07
N PHE A 194 6.97 -13.30 -7.86
CA PHE A 194 7.82 -12.12 -7.65
C PHE A 194 9.24 -12.47 -7.19
N ASN A 195 9.39 -13.57 -6.45
CA ASN A 195 10.66 -14.03 -5.88
C ASN A 195 11.47 -12.90 -5.20
N LEU A 196 10.79 -12.06 -4.41
CA LEU A 196 11.32 -10.80 -3.87
C LEU A 196 12.62 -10.97 -3.07
N LYS A 197 12.71 -12.03 -2.26
CA LYS A 197 13.93 -12.33 -1.47
C LYS A 197 15.16 -12.46 -2.36
N ARG A 198 15.03 -13.12 -3.52
CA ARG A 198 16.13 -13.27 -4.48
C ARG A 198 16.47 -11.93 -5.12
N ARG A 199 15.48 -11.21 -5.65
CA ARG A 199 15.67 -9.90 -6.31
C ARG A 199 16.34 -8.87 -5.39
N ILE A 200 15.95 -8.82 -4.11
CA ILE A 200 16.56 -7.92 -3.13
C ILE A 200 18.03 -8.29 -2.88
N ARG A 201 18.36 -9.58 -2.72
CA ARG A 201 19.75 -10.04 -2.55
C ARG A 201 20.62 -9.70 -3.76
N GLU A 202 20.09 -9.90 -4.97
CA GLU A 202 20.76 -9.55 -6.22
C GLU A 202 21.04 -8.03 -6.28
N ARG A 203 20.04 -7.20 -5.94
CA ARG A 203 20.19 -5.73 -5.92
C ARG A 203 21.21 -5.26 -4.88
N ILE A 204 21.21 -5.84 -3.68
CA ILE A 204 22.22 -5.54 -2.64
C ILE A 204 23.61 -5.93 -3.11
N THR A 205 23.75 -7.10 -3.75
CA THR A 205 25.04 -7.58 -4.27
C THR A 205 25.58 -6.65 -5.36
N HIS A 206 24.70 -6.23 -6.28
CA HIS A 206 25.05 -5.25 -7.32
C HIS A 206 25.50 -3.92 -6.71
N TRP A 207 24.70 -3.35 -5.81
CA TRP A 207 25.03 -2.10 -5.13
C TRP A 207 26.39 -2.16 -4.40
N ARG A 208 26.69 -3.28 -3.72
CA ARG A 208 28.00 -3.48 -3.07
C ARG A 208 29.16 -3.44 -4.06
N ARG A 209 29.00 -4.05 -5.24
CA ARG A 209 30.02 -4.03 -6.29
C ARG A 209 30.24 -2.62 -6.83
N GLU A 210 29.16 -1.86 -7.05
CA GLU A 210 29.24 -0.46 -7.50
C GLU A 210 29.93 0.46 -6.48
N GLN A 211 29.74 0.23 -5.18
CA GLN A 211 30.45 1.00 -4.14
C GLN A 211 31.95 0.66 -4.11
N GLN A 212 32.31 -0.60 -4.31
CA GLN A 212 33.71 -1.03 -4.36
C GLN A 212 34.44 -0.48 -5.59
N SER A 213 33.77 -0.42 -6.75
CA SER A 213 34.36 0.13 -7.98
C SER A 213 34.50 1.65 -7.96
N ARG A 214 33.73 2.37 -7.12
CA ARG A 214 33.85 3.83 -6.94
C ARG A 214 34.98 4.23 -5.98
N GLN A 215 35.58 3.27 -5.29
CA GLN A 215 36.68 3.47 -4.35
C GLN A 215 38.05 3.05 -4.91
N GLN A 216 38.10 2.62 -6.18
CA GLN A 216 39.31 2.33 -6.97
C GLN A 216 39.47 3.40 -8.06
#